data_AF-A0A0P9DCJ9-F1
#
_entry.id   AF-A0A0P9DCJ9-F1
#
_cell.length_a   1.000
_cell.length_b   1.000
_cell.length_c   1.000
_cell.angle_alpha   90.00
_cell.angle_beta   90.00
_cell.angle_gamma   90.00
#
_symmetry.space_group_name_H-M   'P 1'
#
loop_
_entity.id
_entity.type
_entity.pdbx_description
1 polymer ?
#
loop_
_entity_poly.entity_id
_entity_poly.type
_entity_poly.pdbx_seq_one_letter_code
_entity_poly.pdbx_strand_id
1 'polypeptide(L)'
;VGTHLDAAALAEPSAAALLLALGESAGITRPLELINTPPAIDAHLLQLNGQRLIILTNNGSEEVRARVRLLGAPVVAAAELLRGGAVVCDPTGCALSIPAWDGAAVLIA
;
A
#
# COMPACT_ATOMS: atom_id res chain seq x y z
N VAL A 1 -12.82 -3.43 5.27
CA VAL A 1 -13.92 -2.46 5.07
C VAL A 1 -13.26 -1.16 4.65
N GLY A 2 -13.15 -0.93 3.33
CA GLY A 2 -12.85 0.40 2.81
C GLY A 2 -13.97 1.31 3.30
N THR A 3 -13.62 2.46 3.83
CA THR A 3 -14.65 3.38 4.31
C THR A 3 -15.55 3.75 3.13
N HIS A 4 -16.82 4.10 3.38
CA HIS A 4 -17.74 4.56 2.31
C HIS A 4 -17.16 5.72 1.47
N LEU A 5 -16.15 6.40 2.01
CA LEU A 5 -15.32 7.39 1.33
C LEU A 5 -14.48 6.82 0.17
N ASP A 6 -13.87 5.65 0.34
CA ASP A 6 -12.97 5.04 -0.66
C ASP A 6 -13.79 4.59 -1.88
N ALA A 7 -14.98 4.04 -1.64
CA ALA A 7 -15.92 3.66 -2.70
C ALA A 7 -16.48 4.89 -3.46
N ALA A 8 -16.70 6.02 -2.77
CA ALA A 8 -17.14 7.27 -3.39
C ALA A 8 -16.03 7.95 -4.20
N ALA A 9 -14.78 7.89 -3.74
CA ALA A 9 -13.61 8.42 -4.43
C ALA A 9 -13.29 7.66 -5.73
N LEU A 10 -13.59 6.36 -5.80
CA LEU A 10 -13.47 5.55 -7.02
C LEU A 10 -14.49 5.93 -8.10
N ALA A 11 -15.67 6.43 -7.71
CA ALA A 11 -16.70 6.88 -8.64
C ALA A 11 -16.46 8.32 -9.14
N GLU A 12 -15.76 9.15 -8.35
CA GLU A 12 -15.54 10.56 -8.64
C GLU A 12 -14.08 10.99 -8.33
N PRO A 13 -13.20 11.13 -9.34
CA PRO A 13 -11.80 11.53 -9.14
C PRO A 13 -11.62 12.85 -8.39
N SER A 14 -12.62 13.74 -8.48
CA SER A 14 -12.66 15.02 -7.77
C SER A 14 -12.82 14.86 -6.26
N ALA A 15 -13.55 13.83 -5.81
CA ALA A 15 -13.70 13.51 -4.39
C ALA A 15 -12.41 12.97 -3.80
N ALA A 16 -11.69 12.12 -4.54
CA ALA A 16 -10.36 11.66 -4.14
C ALA A 16 -9.43 12.86 -3.90
N ALA A 17 -9.30 13.76 -4.89
CA ALA A 17 -8.45 14.95 -4.80
C ALA A 17 -8.82 15.86 -3.62
N LEU A 18 -10.12 16.05 -3.35
CA LEU A 18 -10.59 16.82 -2.20
C LEU A 18 -10.15 16.19 -0.86
N LEU A 19 -10.31 14.87 -0.72
CA LEU A 19 -9.91 14.15 0.49
C LEU A 19 -8.40 14.22 0.71
N LEU A 20 -7.62 14.15 -0.37
CA LEU A 20 -6.16 14.34 -0.31
C LEU A 20 -5.80 15.73 0.22
N ALA A 21 -6.42 16.78 -0.35
CA ALA A 21 -6.18 18.15 0.06
C ALA A 21 -6.60 18.42 1.51
N LEU A 22 -7.71 17.83 1.96
CA LEU A 22 -8.15 17.93 3.36
C LEU A 22 -7.15 17.27 4.31
N GLY A 23 -6.67 16.07 3.99
CA GLY A 23 -5.64 15.38 4.78
C GLY A 23 -4.36 16.21 4.88
N GLU A 24 -3.89 16.75 3.76
CA GLU A 24 -2.70 17.61 3.72
C GLU A 24 -2.88 18.88 4.57
N SER A 25 -4.03 19.55 4.46
CA SER A 25 -4.34 20.75 5.27
C SER A 25 -4.39 20.46 6.78
N ALA A 26 -4.75 19.23 7.16
CA ALA A 26 -4.76 18.75 8.54
C ALA A 26 -3.38 18.26 9.02
N GLY A 27 -2.33 18.35 8.19
CA GLY A 27 -0.99 17.85 8.51
C GLY A 27 -0.88 16.32 8.49
N ILE A 28 -1.87 15.61 7.93
CA ILE A 28 -1.84 14.17 7.77
C ILE A 28 -0.85 13.85 6.64
N THR A 29 0.28 13.23 7.01
CA THR A 29 1.23 12.71 6.04
C THR A 29 0.81 11.30 5.64
N ARG A 30 0.99 10.94 4.36
CA ARG A 30 0.80 9.57 3.88
C ARG A 30 2.15 8.86 3.86
N PRO A 31 2.49 8.08 4.89
CA PRO A 31 3.79 7.44 4.99
C PRO A 31 3.96 6.27 4.02
N LEU A 32 2.89 5.85 3.34
CA LEU A 32 2.88 4.73 2.40
C LEU A 32 2.36 5.18 1.04
N GLU A 33 3.07 4.81 0.00
CA GLU A 33 2.69 5.06 -1.40
C GLU A 33 2.75 3.78 -2.23
N LEU A 34 1.81 3.65 -3.16
CA LEU A 34 1.83 2.67 -4.24
C LEU A 34 2.44 3.32 -5.49
N ILE A 35 3.49 2.71 -6.04
CA ILE A 35 4.23 3.21 -7.21
C ILE A 35 3.84 2.39 -8.43
N ASN A 36 3.36 3.04 -9.49
CA ASN A 36 3.04 2.42 -10.78
C ASN A 36 2.20 1.13 -10.65
N THR A 37 1.37 1.06 -9.62
CA THR A 37 0.61 -0.14 -9.29
C THR A 37 -0.81 0.02 -9.83
N PRO A 38 -1.41 -1.02 -10.44
CA PRO A 38 -2.78 -0.98 -10.92
C PRO A 38 -3.79 -0.52 -9.85
N PRO A 39 -4.90 0.11 -10.24
CA PRO A 39 -5.94 0.58 -9.31
C PRO A 39 -6.59 -0.53 -8.47
N ALA A 40 -6.44 -1.79 -8.88
CA ALA A 40 -6.98 -2.94 -8.17
C ALA A 40 -6.20 -3.30 -6.89
N ILE A 41 -5.04 -2.66 -6.64
CA ILE A 41 -4.27 -2.88 -5.42
C ILE A 41 -4.60 -1.81 -4.38
N ASP A 42 -5.07 -2.27 -3.23
CA ASP A 42 -5.15 -1.45 -2.02
C ASP A 42 -3.97 -1.77 -1.09
N ALA A 43 -3.58 -0.77 -0.31
CA ALA A 43 -2.48 -0.89 0.64
C ALA A 43 -2.78 -0.18 1.96
N HIS A 44 -2.42 -0.83 3.06
CA HIS A 44 -2.56 -0.29 4.41
C HIS A 44 -1.26 -0.44 5.18
N LEU A 45 -0.88 0.60 5.92
CA LEU A 45 0.23 0.56 6.86
C LEU A 45 -0.31 0.40 8.28
N LEU A 46 0.14 -0.65 8.96
CA LEU A 46 -0.02 -0.82 10.40
C LEU A 46 1.34 -0.61 11.07
N GLN A 47 1.34 0.13 12.17
CA GLN A 47 2.55 0.40 12.93
C GLN A 47 2.32 0.09 14.41
N LEU A 48 3.18 -0.74 14.99
CA LEU A 48 3.14 -1.12 16.40
C LEU A 48 4.56 -1.27 16.93
N ASN A 49 4.89 -0.61 18.04
CA ASN A 49 6.20 -0.71 18.70
C ASN A 49 7.41 -0.51 17.76
N GLY A 50 7.27 0.40 16.78
CA GLY A 50 8.32 0.67 15.78
C GLY A 50 8.39 -0.33 14.62
N GLN A 51 7.69 -1.46 14.70
CA GLN A 51 7.52 -2.38 13.58
C GLN A 51 6.46 -1.84 12.62
N ARG A 52 6.67 -2.09 11.32
CA ARG A 52 5.78 -1.66 10.26
C ARG A 52 5.34 -2.87 9.45
N LEU A 53 4.03 -3.04 9.34
CA LEU A 53 3.42 -4.07 8.51
C LEU A 53 2.63 -3.39 7.40
N ILE A 54 2.98 -3.71 6.15
CA ILE A 54 2.20 -3.30 5.00
C ILE A 54 1.29 -4.46 4.61
N ILE A 55 -0.01 -4.21 4.59
CA ILE A 55 -1.01 -5.13 4.06
C ILE A 55 -1.37 -4.68 2.66
N LEU A 56 -1.25 -5.58 1.70
CA LEU A 56 -1.64 -5.35 0.30
C LEU A 56 -2.74 -6.31 -0.07
N THR A 57 -3.74 -5.83 -0.81
CA THR A 57 -4.82 -6.65 -1.34
C THR A 57 -4.99 -6.39 -2.82
N ASN A 58 -5.00 -7.47 -3.60
CA ASN A 58 -5.30 -7.44 -5.02
C ASN A 58 -6.78 -7.79 -5.23
N ASN A 59 -7.58 -6.76 -5.48
CA ASN A 59 -9.00 -6.89 -5.79
C ASN A 59 -9.26 -7.08 -7.30
N GLY A 60 -8.23 -7.44 -8.07
CA GLY A 60 -8.29 -7.65 -9.51
C GLY A 60 -8.29 -9.13 -9.89
N SER A 61 -8.64 -9.40 -11.15
CA SER A 61 -8.68 -10.75 -11.74
C SER A 61 -7.34 -11.24 -12.28
N GLU A 62 -6.28 -10.44 -12.22
CA GLU A 62 -4.95 -10.77 -12.73
C GLU A 62 -3.90 -10.69 -11.62
N GLU A 63 -2.83 -11.45 -11.75
CA GLU A 63 -1.66 -11.27 -10.89
C GLU A 63 -1.06 -9.88 -11.12
N VAL A 64 -0.69 -9.21 -10.04
CA VAL A 64 -0.12 -7.87 -10.09
C VAL A 64 1.24 -7.86 -9.40
N ARG A 65 2.22 -7.22 -10.05
CA ARG A 65 3.47 -6.82 -9.41
C ARG A 65 3.29 -5.46 -8.74
N ALA A 66 3.01 -5.47 -7.44
CA ALA A 66 2.84 -4.25 -6.65
C ALA A 66 4.19 -3.68 -6.22
N ARG A 67 4.31 -2.35 -6.20
CA ARG A 67 5.48 -1.67 -5.64
C ARG A 67 5.05 -0.65 -4.61
N VAL A 68 5.60 -0.76 -3.41
CA VAL A 68 5.31 0.11 -2.27
C VAL A 68 6.53 0.90 -1.85
N ARG A 69 6.33 2.13 -1.39
CA ARG A 69 7.36 2.98 -0.81
C ARG A 69 6.90 3.52 0.53
N LEU A 70 7.77 3.45 1.52
CA LEU A 70 7.60 4.16 2.78
C LEU A 70 8.32 5.51 2.70
N LEU A 71 7.58 6.60 2.90
CA LEU A 71 8.15 7.94 2.93
C LEU A 71 8.79 8.21 4.30
N GLY A 72 9.97 8.84 4.28
CA GLY A 72 10.67 9.23 5.51
C GLY A 72 11.34 8.08 6.27
N ALA A 73 11.33 6.86 5.73
CA ALA A 73 12.07 5.75 6.31
C ALA A 73 12.61 4.79 5.23
N PRO A 74 13.94 4.59 5.16
CA PRO A 74 14.51 3.60 4.26
C PRO A 74 14.06 2.20 4.67
N VAL A 75 13.78 1.36 3.68
CA VAL A 75 13.54 -0.07 3.91
C VAL A 75 14.88 -0.79 3.83
N VAL A 76 15.27 -1.43 4.94
CA VAL A 76 16.54 -2.16 5.01
C VAL A 76 16.30 -3.65 4.81
N ALA A 77 15.19 -4.17 5.31
CA ALA A 77 14.74 -5.53 5.04
C ALA A 77 13.21 -5.63 4.99
N ALA A 78 12.72 -6.61 4.25
CA ALA A 78 11.31 -6.94 4.21
C ALA A 78 11.09 -8.46 4.11
N ALA A 79 9.99 -8.94 4.69
CA ALA A 79 9.58 -10.33 4.62
C ALA A 79 8.07 -10.41 4.36
N GLU A 80 7.66 -11.27 3.42
CA GLU A 80 6.24 -11.57 3.18
C GLU A 80 5.82 -12.73 4.11
N LEU A 81 4.76 -12.52 4.88
CA LEU A 81 4.39 -13.39 5.99
C LEU A 81 3.35 -14.45 5.65
N LEU A 82 2.52 -14.25 4.61
CA LEU A 82 1.38 -15.12 4.34
C LEU A 82 1.77 -16.36 3.53
N ARG A 83 2.61 -16.14 2.52
CA ARG A 83 2.97 -17.14 1.50
C ARG A 83 4.48 -17.37 1.45
N GLY A 84 5.27 -16.57 2.17
CA GLY A 84 6.73 -16.61 2.09
C GLY A 84 7.25 -16.14 0.73
N GLY A 85 6.46 -15.29 0.06
CA GLY A 85 6.80 -14.75 -1.26
C GLY A 85 8.08 -13.92 -1.22
N ALA A 86 8.84 -13.94 -2.32
CA ALA A 86 10.01 -13.10 -2.44
C ALA A 86 9.61 -11.62 -2.50
N VAL A 87 10.21 -10.82 -1.62
CA VAL A 87 10.12 -9.37 -1.65
C VAL A 87 11.45 -8.82 -2.12
N VAL A 88 11.43 -7.99 -3.16
CA VAL A 88 12.63 -7.33 -3.67
C VAL A 88 12.58 -5.88 -3.22
N CYS A 89 13.50 -5.48 -2.36
CA CYS A 89 13.60 -4.11 -1.88
C CYS A 89 14.86 -3.43 -2.41
N ASP A 90 14.72 -2.14 -2.68
CA ASP A 90 15.81 -1.21 -2.98
C ASP A 90 15.53 0.12 -2.26
N PRO A 91 16.44 1.11 -2.30
CA PRO A 91 16.27 2.36 -1.59
C PRO A 91 15.02 3.17 -1.95
N THR A 92 14.35 2.85 -3.06
CA THR A 92 13.16 3.54 -3.55
C THR A 92 11.86 2.81 -3.22
N GLY A 93 11.92 1.58 -2.68
CA GLY A 93 10.75 0.83 -2.25
C GLY A 93 10.92 -0.68 -2.35
N CYS A 94 9.84 -1.41 -2.08
CA CYS A 94 9.75 -2.86 -2.18
C CYS A 94 8.73 -3.29 -3.21
N ALA A 95 9.01 -4.38 -3.92
CA ALA A 95 8.13 -4.97 -4.90
C ALA A 95 7.89 -6.46 -4.63
N LEU A 96 6.67 -6.91 -4.92
CA LEU A 96 6.24 -8.30 -4.77
C LEU A 96 5.07 -8.61 -5.73
N SER A 97 4.92 -9.89 -6.08
CA SER A 97 3.77 -10.36 -6.85
C SER A 97 2.63 -10.81 -5.94
N ILE A 98 1.41 -10.38 -6.29
CA ILE A 98 0.18 -10.71 -5.57
C ILE A 98 -0.79 -11.35 -6.57
N PRO A 99 -1.19 -12.62 -6.38
CA PRO A 99 -2.16 -13.31 -7.21
C PRO A 99 -3.50 -12.56 -7.26
N ALA A 100 -4.29 -12.88 -8.27
CA ALA A 100 -5.66 -12.39 -8.39
C ALA A 100 -6.48 -12.73 -7.14
N TRP A 101 -7.26 -11.78 -6.64
CA TRP A 101 -8.14 -11.95 -5.48
C TRP A 101 -7.44 -12.37 -4.18
N ASP A 102 -6.15 -12.06 -4.05
CA ASP A 102 -5.30 -12.47 -2.93
C ASP A 102 -4.67 -11.25 -2.22
N GLY A 103 -3.96 -11.50 -1.13
CA GLY A 103 -3.24 -10.50 -0.37
C GLY A 103 -1.77 -10.85 -0.14
N ALA A 104 -1.07 -9.88 0.43
CA ALA A 104 0.28 -10.05 0.96
C ALA A 104 0.42 -9.24 2.25
N ALA A 105 1.20 -9.76 3.19
CA ALA A 105 1.53 -9.05 4.42
C ALA A 105 3.05 -8.92 4.51
N VAL A 106 3.56 -7.70 4.35
CA VAL A 106 4.99 -7.41 4.28
C VAL A 106 5.45 -6.74 5.56
N LEU A 107 6.21 -7.46 6.38
CA LEU A 107 6.87 -6.91 7.54
C LEU A 107 8.13 -6.17 7.10
N ILE A 108 8.28 -4.92 7.50
CA ILE A 108 9.41 -4.06 7.18
C ILE A 108 10.26 -3.79 8.43
N ALA A 109 11.57 -3.95 8.28
CA ALA A 109 12.59 -3.62 9.27
C ALA A 109 13.51 -2.49 8.78
#